data_AF-A0A843CVX6-F1
#
_entry.id   AF-A0A843CVX6-F1
#
_cell.length_a   1.000
_cell.length_b   1.000
_cell.length_c   1.000
_cell.angle_alpha   90.00
_cell.angle_beta   90.00
_cell.angle_gamma   90.00
#
_symmetry.space_group_name_H-M   'P 1'
#
loop_
_entity.id
_entity.type
_entity.pdbx_description
1 polymer ?
#
loop_
_entity_poly.entity_id
_entity_poly.type
_entity_poly.pdbx_seq_one_letter_code
_entity_poly.pdbx_strand_id
1 'polypeptide(L)'
;MAEKHGTQSNTYTLEQAKISLANGGDTSLVYAIPSRIRDPSTCLIIAHGAGGPMFSPFISYFHTGLAKQGFLTVKFNFGYMEARRKIPDKTEVLENCYQTIIDQARNRHQTDRVFIGG
;
A
#
# COMPACT_ATOMS: atom_id res chain seq x y z
N MET A 1 -6.64 -12.83 -17.07
CA MET A 1 -5.83 -11.83 -17.79
C MET A 1 -6.19 -10.47 -17.23
N ALA A 2 -5.35 -9.88 -16.38
CA ALA A 2 -5.57 -8.54 -15.82
C ALA A 2 -4.41 -7.64 -16.26
N GLU A 3 -4.74 -6.53 -16.93
CA GLU A 3 -3.77 -5.61 -17.53
C GLU A 3 -2.98 -4.86 -16.44
N LYS A 4 -1.66 -5.08 -16.41
CA LYS A 4 -0.74 -4.35 -15.55
C LYS A 4 -0.45 -2.97 -16.14
N HIS A 5 -1.26 -1.95 -15.80
CA HIS A 5 -0.92 -0.55 -16.06
C HIS A 5 0.08 -0.04 -15.00
N GLY A 6 1.34 -0.46 -15.11
CA GLY A 6 2.41 0.00 -14.24
C GLY A 6 3.14 1.20 -14.84
N THR A 7 3.13 2.35 -14.17
CA THR A 7 4.05 3.45 -14.51
C THR A 7 5.45 3.04 -14.08
N GLN A 8 6.39 2.98 -15.04
CA GLN A 8 7.80 2.69 -14.77
C GLN A 8 8.61 3.98 -14.65
N SER A 9 9.41 4.07 -13.58
CA SER A 9 10.55 4.98 -13.49
C SER A 9 11.81 4.13 -13.67
N ASN A 10 12.92 4.71 -14.15
CA ASN A 10 14.22 4.02 -14.15
C ASN A 10 14.64 3.52 -12.75
N THR A 11 14.01 4.02 -11.69
CA THR A 11 14.35 3.73 -10.28
C THR A 11 13.39 2.79 -9.56
N TYR A 12 12.15 2.62 -10.03
CA TYR A 12 11.16 1.72 -9.43
C TYR A 12 10.02 1.40 -10.41
N THR A 13 9.33 0.29 -10.15
CA THR A 13 8.10 -0.11 -10.84
C THR A 13 6.90 -0.03 -9.90
N LEU A 14 5.77 0.47 -10.39
CA LEU A 14 4.50 0.41 -9.67
C LEU A 14 3.71 -0.84 -10.04
N GLU A 15 3.27 -1.60 -9.05
CA GLU A 15 2.36 -2.74 -9.22
C GLU A 15 1.09 -2.50 -8.41
N GLN A 16 -0.05 -2.40 -9.11
CA GLN A 16 -1.36 -2.27 -8.46
C GLN A 16 -1.98 -3.65 -8.26
N ALA A 17 -2.62 -3.84 -7.11
CA ALA A 17 -3.41 -5.01 -6.80
C ALA A 17 -4.68 -4.61 -6.06
N LYS A 18 -5.64 -5.54 -6.06
CA LYS A 18 -6.86 -5.46 -5.28
C LYS A 18 -6.97 -6.75 -4.48
N ILE A 19 -7.30 -6.63 -3.20
CA ILE A 19 -7.36 -7.76 -2.26
C ILE A 19 -8.67 -7.71 -1.49
N SER A 20 -9.17 -8.85 -1.07
CA SER A 20 -10.35 -8.94 -0.21
C SER A 20 -9.94 -8.83 1.27
N LEU A 21 -10.75 -8.11 2.04
CA LEU A 21 -10.57 -7.93 3.48
C LEU A 21 -11.21 -9.09 4.25
N ALA A 22 -10.60 -9.46 5.39
CA ALA A 22 -11.04 -10.60 6.20
C ALA A 22 -12.51 -10.50 6.68
N ASN A 23 -13.02 -9.29 6.87
CA ASN A 23 -14.38 -8.99 7.32
C ASN A 23 -15.33 -8.58 6.18
N GLY A 24 -14.92 -8.80 4.92
CA GLY A 24 -15.71 -8.50 3.73
C GLY A 24 -15.38 -7.15 3.10
N GLY A 25 -15.67 -7.05 1.80
CA GLY A 25 -15.24 -5.94 0.95
C GLY A 25 -13.82 -6.11 0.42
N ASP A 26 -13.39 -5.15 -0.39
CA ASP A 26 -12.07 -5.15 -1.01
C ASP A 26 -11.34 -3.84 -0.75
N THR A 27 -10.01 -3.90 -0.79
CA THR A 27 -9.14 -2.71 -0.82
C THR A 27 -8.17 -2.76 -1.99
N SER A 28 -7.89 -1.59 -2.57
CA SER A 28 -6.83 -1.41 -3.56
C SER A 28 -5.53 -1.02 -2.88
N LEU A 29 -4.43 -1.56 -3.40
CA LEU A 29 -3.07 -1.23 -2.97
C LEU A 29 -2.14 -1.08 -4.17
N VAL A 30 -1.05 -0.35 -3.96
CA VAL A 30 -0.01 -0.11 -4.96
C VAL A 30 1.36 -0.32 -4.30
N TYR A 31 2.07 -1.34 -4.77
CA TYR A 31 3.49 -1.51 -4.47
C TYR A 31 4.33 -0.56 -5.32
N ALA A 32 5.37 0.01 -4.72
CA ALA A 32 6.50 0.57 -5.45
C ALA A 32 7.72 -0.31 -5.19
N ILE A 33 8.14 -1.02 -6.23
CA ILE A 33 9.20 -2.01 -6.20
C ILE A 33 10.47 -1.32 -6.74
N PRO A 34 11.48 -1.05 -5.90
CA PRO A 34 12.71 -0.38 -6.35
C PRO A 34 13.49 -1.25 -7.34
N SER A 35 14.08 -0.63 -8.36
CA SER A 35 14.98 -1.33 -9.31
C SER A 35 16.23 -1.89 -8.62
N ARG A 36 16.65 -1.26 -7.51
CA ARG A 36 17.72 -1.74 -6.62
C ARG A 36 17.21 -1.73 -5.18
N ILE A 37 16.91 -2.91 -4.66
CA ILE A 37 16.39 -3.07 -3.30
C ILE A 37 17.54 -3.01 -2.28
N ARG A 38 17.37 -2.19 -1.22
CA ARG A 38 18.35 -2.06 -0.13
C ARG A 38 18.28 -3.22 0.85
N ASP A 39 17.06 -3.60 1.20
CA ASP A 39 16.77 -4.73 2.08
C ASP A 39 15.48 -5.40 1.58
N PRO A 40 15.57 -6.58 0.95
CA PRO A 40 14.40 -7.29 0.44
C PRO A 40 13.48 -7.82 1.55
N SER A 41 13.97 -7.90 2.80
CA SER A 41 13.18 -8.37 3.94
C SER A 41 12.30 -7.28 4.56
N THR A 42 12.41 -6.02 4.11
CA THR A 42 11.73 -4.88 4.72
C THR A 42 10.70 -4.24 3.77
N CYS A 43 9.47 -4.06 4.25
CA CYS A 43 8.41 -3.33 3.55
C CYS A 43 7.87 -2.16 4.40
N LEU A 44 7.67 -0.99 3.78
CA LEU A 44 7.00 0.15 4.41
C LEU A 44 5.55 0.23 3.89
N ILE A 45 4.61 0.07 4.81
CA ILE A 45 3.17 0.13 4.56
C ILE A 45 2.68 1.52 4.94
N ILE A 46 2.14 2.24 3.95
CA ILE A 46 1.80 3.65 4.03
C ILE A 46 0.29 3.81 3.87
N ALA A 47 -0.39 4.17 4.95
CA ALA A 47 -1.81 4.54 4.91
C ALA A 47 -1.98 6.03 4.63
N HIS A 48 -3.18 6.41 4.20
CA HIS A 48 -3.58 7.81 4.17
C HIS A 48 -4.25 8.21 5.49
N GLY A 49 -4.23 9.51 5.81
CA GLY A 49 -5.02 10.08 6.90
C GLY A 49 -6.52 10.20 6.57
N ALA A 50 -7.29 10.71 7.52
CA ALA A 50 -8.72 10.96 7.33
C ALA A 50 -8.98 11.94 6.18
N GLY A 51 -10.03 11.68 5.39
CA GLY A 51 -10.52 12.61 4.37
C GLY A 51 -9.80 12.63 3.01
N GLY A 52 -8.76 11.81 2.79
CA GLY A 52 -8.07 11.73 1.50
C GLY A 52 -7.73 10.30 1.07
N PRO A 53 -7.60 9.99 -0.23
CA PRO A 53 -7.23 8.66 -0.72
C PRO A 53 -5.71 8.44 -0.69
N MET A 54 -5.28 7.19 -0.94
CA MET A 54 -3.87 6.84 -1.15
C MET A 54 -3.20 7.58 -2.32
N PHE A 55 -4.00 8.17 -3.21
CA PHE A 55 -3.52 8.97 -4.35
C PHE A 55 -3.30 10.45 -4.01
N SER A 56 -3.49 10.86 -2.74
CA SER A 56 -3.16 12.22 -2.35
C SER A 56 -1.69 12.57 -2.69
N PRO A 57 -1.38 13.85 -2.98
CA PRO A 57 -0.03 14.23 -3.37
C PRO A 57 1.04 13.85 -2.33
N PHE A 58 0.75 14.05 -1.04
CA PHE A 58 1.67 13.73 0.04
C PHE A 58 1.96 12.21 0.13
N ILE A 59 0.91 11.38 0.13
CA ILE A 59 1.08 9.92 0.20
C ILE A 59 1.82 9.41 -1.03
N SER A 60 1.51 9.91 -2.22
CA SER A 60 2.21 9.54 -3.46
C SER A 60 3.67 9.99 -3.47
N TYR A 61 3.96 11.19 -2.96
CA TYR A 61 5.32 11.69 -2.78
C TYR A 61 6.12 10.83 -1.82
N PHE A 62 5.57 10.52 -0.65
CA PHE A 62 6.27 9.71 0.36
C PHE A 62 6.49 8.27 -0.13
N HIS A 63 5.46 7.64 -0.68
CA HIS A 63 5.47 6.29 -1.26
C HIS A 63 6.57 6.11 -2.32
N THR A 64 6.60 7.00 -3.32
CA THR A 64 7.57 6.91 -4.42
C THR A 64 8.94 7.47 -4.05
N GLY A 65 9.01 8.45 -3.15
CA GLY A 65 10.27 9.01 -2.65
C GLY A 65 11.11 7.96 -1.93
N LEU A 66 10.48 7.15 -1.07
CA LEU A 66 11.14 6.04 -0.39
C LEU A 66 11.55 4.92 -1.35
N ALA A 67 10.71 4.60 -2.34
CA ALA A 67 11.05 3.62 -3.37
C ALA A 67 12.26 4.04 -4.21
N LYS A 68 12.39 5.33 -4.55
CA LYS A 68 13.59 5.88 -5.20
C LYS A 68 14.87 5.69 -4.35
N GLN A 69 14.73 5.63 -3.03
CA GLN A 69 15.84 5.34 -2.11
C GLN A 69 16.06 3.83 -1.90
N GLY A 70 15.38 2.96 -2.65
CA GLY A 70 15.61 1.52 -2.65
C GLY A 70 14.82 0.73 -1.61
N PHE A 71 13.78 1.33 -1.00
CA PHE A 71 12.87 0.62 -0.10
C PHE A 71 11.65 0.08 -0.84
N LEU A 72 11.24 -1.16 -0.52
CA LEU A 72 9.92 -1.65 -0.95
C LEU A 72 8.85 -0.90 -0.15
N THR A 73 7.90 -0.30 -0.85
CA THR A 73 6.78 0.40 -0.20
C THR A 73 5.45 -0.05 -0.77
N VAL A 74 4.41 0.00 0.04
CA VAL A 74 3.03 -0.21 -0.38
C VAL A 74 2.16 0.89 0.19
N LYS A 75 1.27 1.43 -0.62
CA LYS A 75 0.19 2.29 -0.17
C LYS A 75 -1.15 1.66 -0.49
N PHE A 76 -2.17 1.95 0.31
CA PHE A 76 -3.50 1.35 0.15
C PHE A 76 -4.59 2.32 0.60
N ASN A 77 -5.84 2.04 0.19
CA ASN A 77 -7.01 2.75 0.73
C ASN A 77 -7.64 1.94 1.87
N PHE A 78 -8.14 2.63 2.89
CA PHE A 78 -9.13 2.02 3.77
C PHE A 78 -10.48 1.83 3.05
N GLY A 79 -11.28 0.88 3.51
CA GLY A 79 -12.57 0.53 2.91
C GLY A 79 -13.52 1.73 2.74
N TYR A 80 -13.54 2.67 3.69
CA TYR A 80 -14.33 3.89 3.53
C TYR A 80 -13.92 4.75 2.32
N MET A 81 -12.63 4.81 1.97
CA MET A 81 -12.17 5.57 0.80
C MET A 81 -12.49 4.84 -0.50
N GLU A 82 -12.42 3.51 -0.53
CA GLU A 82 -12.92 2.71 -1.66
C GLU A 82 -14.41 2.98 -1.91
N ALA A 83 -15.19 3.06 -0.84
CA ALA A 83 -16.60 3.42 -0.86
C ALA A 83 -16.87 4.94 -1.07
N ARG A 84 -15.83 5.75 -1.28
CA ARG A 84 -15.89 7.21 -1.46
C ARG A 84 -16.62 7.95 -0.32
N ARG A 85 -16.57 7.40 0.89
CA ARG A 85 -17.09 8.04 2.11
C ARG A 85 -16.04 9.01 2.68
N LYS A 86 -16.52 9.99 3.45
CA LYS A 86 -15.65 10.96 4.15
C LYS A 86 -15.29 10.53 5.57
N ILE A 87 -16.22 9.88 6.25
CA ILE A 87 -16.08 9.46 7.65
C ILE A 87 -15.30 8.14 7.67
N PRO A 88 -14.17 8.07 8.40
CA PRO A 88 -13.43 6.83 8.59
C PRO A 88 -14.30 5.71 9.16
N ASP A 89 -13.93 4.47 8.86
CA ASP A 89 -14.52 3.31 9.53
C ASP A 89 -14.12 3.28 11.01
N LYS A 90 -14.80 2.43 11.79
CA LYS A 90 -14.43 2.18 13.19
C LYS A 90 -12.99 1.66 13.28
N THR A 91 -12.30 1.96 14.37
CA THR A 91 -10.91 1.56 14.62
C THR A 91 -10.66 0.09 14.33
N GLU A 92 -11.51 -0.81 14.81
CA GLU A 92 -11.42 -2.27 14.58
C GLU A 92 -11.40 -2.64 13.08
N VAL A 93 -12.16 -1.93 12.25
CA VAL A 93 -12.19 -2.15 10.79
C VAL A 93 -10.89 -1.66 10.14
N LEU A 94 -10.37 -0.53 10.61
CA LEU A 94 -9.10 0.03 10.11
C LEU A 94 -7.92 -0.86 10.51
N GLU A 95 -7.90 -1.37 11.74
CA GLU A 95 -6.89 -2.32 12.24
C GLU A 95 -6.91 -3.63 11.45
N ASN A 96 -8.10 -4.19 11.20
CA ASN A 96 -8.23 -5.40 10.37
C ASN A 96 -7.76 -5.17 8.92
N CYS A 97 -7.99 -3.98 8.38
CA CYS A 97 -7.44 -3.61 7.07
C CYS A 97 -5.91 -3.59 7.10
N TYR A 98 -5.28 -3.01 8.12
CA TYR A 98 -3.83 -3.08 8.31
C TYR A 98 -3.32 -4.51 8.40
N GLN A 99 -3.93 -5.37 9.22
CA GLN A 99 -3.52 -6.78 9.34
C GLN A 99 -3.55 -7.48 7.98
N THR A 100 -4.60 -7.26 7.20
CA THR A 100 -4.73 -7.82 5.86
C THR A 100 -3.60 -7.33 4.94
N ILE A 101 -3.25 -6.03 4.98
CA ILE A 101 -2.16 -5.48 4.16
C ILE A 101 -0.79 -6.01 4.61
N ILE A 102 -0.58 -6.15 5.93
CA ILE A 102 0.65 -6.74 6.50
C ILE A 102 0.84 -8.16 5.99
N ASP A 103 -0.19 -9.00 6.09
CA ASP A 103 -0.13 -10.39 5.65
C ASP A 103 0.10 -10.48 4.14
N GLN A 104 -0.54 -9.61 3.35
CA GLN A 104 -0.31 -9.55 1.91
C GLN A 104 1.12 -9.13 1.56
N ALA A 105 1.69 -8.15 2.25
CA ALA A 105 3.07 -7.72 2.03
C ALA A 105 4.07 -8.85 2.36
N ARG A 106 3.88 -9.52 3.51
CA ARG A 106 4.69 -10.68 3.94
C ARG A 106 4.65 -11.79 2.91
N ASN A 107 3.46 -12.17 2.44
CA ASN A 107 3.30 -13.29 1.54
C ASN A 107 3.77 -12.97 0.11
N ARG A 108 3.48 -11.77 -0.40
CA ARG A 108 3.76 -11.39 -1.80
C ARG A 108 5.25 -11.16 -2.07
N HIS A 109 5.96 -10.60 -1.10
CA HIS A 109 7.35 -10.15 -1.25
C HIS A 109 8.32 -10.80 -0.23
N GLN A 110 7.86 -11.76 0.58
CA GLN A 110 8.70 -12.47 1.56
C GLN A 110 9.39 -11.50 2.53
N THR A 111 8.67 -10.46 2.95
CA THR A 111 9.19 -9.44 3.86
C THR A 111 9.01 -9.86 5.32
N ASP A 112 10.09 -10.05 6.04
CA ASP A 112 10.06 -10.40 7.48
C ASP A 112 9.75 -9.19 8.37
N ARG A 113 10.16 -7.99 7.96
CA ARG A 113 10.00 -6.74 8.70
C ARG A 113 9.04 -5.81 7.99
N VAL A 114 8.06 -5.31 8.74
CA VAL A 114 7.10 -4.31 8.25
C VAL A 114 7.12 -3.08 9.14
N PHE A 115 7.16 -1.91 8.53
CA PHE A 115 6.92 -0.63 9.20
C PHE A 115 5.60 -0.09 8.68
N ILE A 116 4.69 0.28 9.59
CA ILE A 116 3.37 0.82 9.25
C ILE A 116 3.29 2.28 9.69
N GLY A 117 2.62 3.13 8.90
CA GLY A 117 2.38 4.52 9.26
C GLY A 117 1.54 5.26 8.21
N GLY A 118 1.05 6.45 8.57
CA GLY A 118 0.24 7.30 7.72
C GLY A 118 0.05 8.68 8.31
#